data_AF-A0A6B9G8J5-F1
#
_entry.id   AF-A0A6B9G8J5-F1
#
_cell.length_a   1.000
_cell.length_b   1.000
_cell.length_c   1.000
_cell.angle_alpha   90.00
_cell.angle_beta   90.00
_cell.angle_gamma   90.00
#
_symmetry.space_group_name_H-M   'P 1'
#
loop_
_entity.id
_entity.type
_entity.pdbx_description
1 polymer ?
#
loop_
_entity_poly.entity_id
_entity_poly.type
_entity_poly.pdbx_seq_one_letter_code
_entity_poly.pdbx_strand_id
1 'polypeptide(L)'
;MKITLRLALLTSLLFSGPLLAQTFVYVSEATDGSIARYELNDKTGALTLLGHTQTGGKVMPMALSADHHHLYAAIRSQPLRLMSWSIDTQNGDLQQASETSAAASYPYISIDARGRFLLGASYDGDVVHVYRLSGDGKVIAPPVAAYKTGHAAHSVITDATGQSAYVGNLGTDRVLQLNLTGDGSLTPIASGYVDTEAGNGARHSVMSPDNRYLYNVGEMGGIITQFQRQKNGALTKVAEWPNAVAAQYHLQHGRERLADYSDPTPRIWAADIRMTPNGRFLYVTERTSSTVSGYRVNQQDGKLSLIGSWSVEKQPRGIAITPDGRWLIASGEKSQVTGSYAISQRSGVLKRAGSAPVGGDANWVTIVSF
;
A
#
# COMPACT_ATOMS: atom_id res chain seq x y z
N MET A 1 -19.65 70.54 -32.48
CA MET A 1 -18.55 70.22 -31.53
C MET A 1 -18.81 68.83 -30.98
N LYS A 2 -17.87 67.88 -31.15
CA LYS A 2 -18.06 66.44 -30.95
C LYS A 2 -18.15 66.08 -29.46
N ILE A 3 -19.19 65.34 -29.07
CA ILE A 3 -19.32 64.72 -27.74
C ILE A 3 -18.55 63.40 -27.79
N THR A 4 -17.54 63.26 -26.93
CA THR A 4 -16.70 62.05 -26.87
C THR A 4 -17.04 61.32 -25.58
N LEU A 5 -17.78 60.21 -25.69
CA LEU A 5 -18.14 59.35 -24.58
C LEU A 5 -16.93 58.44 -24.28
N ARG A 6 -16.25 58.64 -23.13
CA ARG A 6 -15.19 57.73 -22.67
C ARG A 6 -15.83 56.60 -21.87
N LEU A 7 -15.85 55.41 -22.46
CA LEU A 7 -16.24 54.17 -21.80
C LEU A 7 -15.06 53.70 -20.93
N ALA A 8 -15.22 53.73 -19.61
CA ALA A 8 -14.24 53.16 -18.67
C ALA A 8 -14.42 51.64 -18.64
N LEU A 9 -13.44 50.91 -19.19
CA LEU A 9 -13.40 49.45 -19.13
C LEU A 9 -12.86 49.07 -17.73
N LEU A 10 -13.73 48.60 -16.83
CA LEU A 10 -13.31 47.97 -15.58
C LEU A 10 -12.79 46.56 -15.90
N THR A 11 -11.47 46.38 -15.95
CA THR A 11 -10.84 45.06 -15.96
C THR A 11 -10.90 44.46 -14.56
N SER A 12 -11.81 43.50 -14.35
CA SER A 12 -11.80 42.63 -13.17
C SER A 12 -10.58 41.70 -13.22
N LEU A 13 -9.55 42.02 -12.46
CA LEU A 13 -8.47 41.10 -12.14
C LEU A 13 -9.04 39.98 -11.25
N LEU A 14 -9.41 38.86 -11.88
CA LEU A 14 -9.63 37.60 -11.16
C LEU A 14 -8.29 37.17 -10.55
N PHE A 15 -8.13 37.36 -9.24
CA PHE A 15 -7.06 36.73 -8.49
C PHE A 15 -7.35 35.23 -8.45
N SER A 16 -6.77 34.48 -9.39
CA SER A 16 -6.58 33.05 -9.22
C SER A 16 -5.53 32.85 -8.12
N GLY A 17 -6.00 32.66 -6.88
CA GLY A 17 -5.13 32.13 -5.83
C GLY A 17 -4.54 30.80 -6.31
N PRO A 18 -3.31 30.44 -5.92
CA PRO A 18 -2.80 29.12 -6.23
C PRO A 18 -3.76 28.09 -5.65
N LEU A 19 -4.33 27.21 -6.49
CA LEU A 19 -4.98 26.00 -6.00
C LEU A 19 -3.88 25.26 -5.23
N LEU A 20 -3.99 25.23 -3.90
CA LEU A 20 -3.17 24.32 -3.12
C LEU A 20 -3.61 22.92 -3.51
N ALA A 21 -2.63 22.05 -3.77
CA ALA A 21 -2.92 20.65 -4.01
C ALA A 21 -3.74 20.11 -2.84
N GLN A 22 -4.78 19.33 -3.14
CA GLN A 22 -5.64 18.76 -2.10
C GLN A 22 -5.32 17.29 -1.93
N THR A 23 -4.96 16.91 -0.71
CA THR A 23 -4.57 15.53 -0.39
C THR A 23 -5.71 14.84 0.34
N PHE A 24 -6.17 13.73 -0.24
CA PHE A 24 -7.19 12.87 0.35
C PHE A 24 -6.59 11.55 0.81
N VAL A 25 -7.06 11.08 1.97
CA VAL A 25 -6.68 9.80 2.56
C VAL A 25 -7.90 8.91 2.59
N TYR A 26 -7.75 7.66 2.13
CA TYR A 26 -8.76 6.63 2.20
C TYR A 26 -8.30 5.53 3.14
N VAL A 27 -9.17 5.11 4.07
CA VAL A 27 -8.91 4.02 5.00
C VAL A 27 -10.02 2.98 4.89
N SER A 28 -9.67 1.70 4.66
CA SER A 28 -10.65 0.62 4.65
C SER A 28 -11.02 0.21 6.07
N GLU A 29 -12.32 0.09 6.35
CA GLU A 29 -12.91 -0.25 7.65
C GLU A 29 -13.60 -1.61 7.51
N ALA A 30 -12.85 -2.70 7.67
CA ALA A 30 -13.29 -4.01 7.20
C ALA A 30 -14.49 -4.58 7.97
N THR A 31 -14.61 -4.27 9.27
CA THR A 31 -15.76 -4.71 10.07
C THR A 31 -17.03 -3.93 9.71
N ASP A 32 -16.87 -2.64 9.40
CA ASP A 32 -17.99 -1.74 9.12
C ASP A 32 -18.43 -1.84 7.65
N GLY A 33 -17.56 -2.34 6.79
CA GLY A 33 -17.81 -2.50 5.36
C GLY A 33 -17.80 -1.18 4.60
N SER A 34 -16.98 -0.24 5.05
CA SER A 34 -16.85 1.10 4.50
C SER A 34 -15.42 1.51 4.21
N ILE A 35 -15.28 2.54 3.37
CA ILE A 35 -14.02 3.27 3.17
C ILE A 35 -14.23 4.67 3.74
N ALA A 36 -13.51 5.02 4.80
CA ALA A 36 -13.49 6.37 5.33
C ALA A 36 -12.59 7.26 4.47
N ARG A 37 -13.04 8.50 4.22
CA ARG A 37 -12.33 9.53 3.48
C ARG A 37 -11.98 10.70 4.38
N TYR A 38 -10.74 11.16 4.30
CA TYR A 38 -10.25 12.32 5.03
C TYR A 38 -9.59 13.33 4.10
N GLU A 39 -9.69 14.60 4.45
CA GLU A 39 -8.78 15.64 3.96
C GLU A 39 -7.54 15.68 4.87
N LEU A 40 -6.35 15.69 4.27
CA LEU A 40 -5.09 15.93 4.98
C LEU A 40 -4.68 17.39 4.81
N ASN A 41 -4.51 18.10 5.93
CA ASN A 41 -3.91 19.41 5.91
C ASN A 41 -2.39 19.30 5.69
N ASP A 42 -1.93 19.65 4.49
CA ASP A 42 -0.52 19.55 4.08
C ASP A 42 0.49 20.32 4.93
N LYS A 43 0.03 21.35 5.66
CA LYS A 43 0.90 22.17 6.51
C LYS A 43 1.03 21.61 7.91
N THR A 44 -0.05 21.07 8.47
CA THR A 44 -0.13 20.66 9.88
C THR A 44 -0.15 19.14 10.06
N GLY A 45 -0.51 18.40 9.02
CA GLY A 45 -0.76 16.96 9.07
C GLY A 45 -2.11 16.61 9.69
N ALA A 46 -2.96 17.58 10.04
CA ALA A 46 -4.27 17.30 10.61
C ALA A 46 -5.16 16.55 9.59
N LEU A 47 -5.91 15.56 10.09
CA LEU A 47 -6.88 14.80 9.31
C LEU A 47 -8.30 15.28 9.65
N THR A 48 -9.09 15.59 8.63
CA THR A 48 -10.51 15.93 8.77
C THR A 48 -11.34 14.85 8.10
N LEU A 49 -12.16 14.12 8.86
CA LEU A 49 -13.08 13.14 8.30
C LEU A 49 -14.13 13.85 7.44
N LEU A 50 -14.25 13.43 6.18
CA LEU A 50 -15.19 13.99 5.20
C LEU A 50 -16.43 13.12 5.02
N GLY A 51 -16.28 11.80 5.14
CA GLY A 51 -17.38 10.88 4.92
C GLY A 51 -16.93 9.44 4.77
N HIS A 52 -17.91 8.56 4.53
CA HIS A 52 -17.71 7.12 4.36
C HIS A 52 -18.39 6.66 3.07
N THR A 53 -17.72 5.81 2.31
CA THR A 53 -18.29 5.11 1.16
C THR A 53 -18.62 3.68 1.56
N GLN A 54 -19.88 3.28 1.43
CA GLN A 54 -20.32 1.92 1.74
C GLN A 54 -19.93 0.95 0.62
N THR A 55 -19.44 -0.23 1.00
CA THR A 55 -18.98 -1.27 0.05
C THR A 55 -19.85 -2.54 0.10
N GLY A 56 -20.71 -2.66 1.10
CA GLY A 56 -21.62 -3.81 1.26
C GLY A 56 -20.91 -5.11 1.63
N GLY A 57 -19.71 -5.06 2.21
CA GLY A 57 -18.98 -6.23 2.67
C GLY A 57 -17.60 -5.87 3.23
N LYS A 58 -16.82 -6.87 3.63
CA LYS A 58 -15.49 -6.68 4.24
C LYS A 58 -14.47 -6.16 3.22
N VAL A 59 -14.39 -4.84 3.06
CA VAL A 59 -13.38 -4.17 2.24
C VAL A 59 -12.03 -4.19 2.96
N MET A 60 -10.98 -4.61 2.26
CA MET A 60 -9.63 -4.61 2.80
C MET A 60 -8.64 -3.98 1.83
N PRO A 61 -7.91 -4.70 0.95
CA PRO A 61 -6.87 -4.06 0.18
C PRO A 61 -7.47 -3.10 -0.84
N MET A 62 -6.81 -1.95 -0.96
CA MET A 62 -7.12 -0.94 -1.96
C MET A 62 -5.91 -0.65 -2.83
N ALA A 63 -6.14 -0.32 -4.10
CA ALA A 63 -5.12 0.08 -5.05
C ALA A 63 -5.61 1.28 -5.87
N LEU A 64 -4.70 2.19 -6.23
CA LEU A 64 -5.00 3.30 -7.15
C LEU A 64 -4.68 2.90 -8.58
N SER A 65 -5.42 3.47 -9.54
CA SER A 65 -4.98 3.50 -10.93
C SER A 65 -3.67 4.28 -11.06
N ALA A 66 -2.92 4.03 -12.14
CA ALA A 66 -1.64 4.70 -12.40
C ALA A 66 -1.76 6.24 -12.53
N ASP A 67 -2.93 6.73 -12.92
CA ASP A 67 -3.27 8.15 -13.02
C ASP A 67 -3.90 8.73 -11.74
N HIS A 68 -4.08 7.90 -10.70
CA HIS A 68 -4.71 8.23 -9.42
C HIS A 68 -6.16 8.75 -9.50
N HIS A 69 -6.86 8.52 -10.62
CA HIS A 69 -8.27 8.91 -10.79
C HIS A 69 -9.27 7.82 -10.40
N HIS A 70 -8.81 6.58 -10.19
CA HIS A 70 -9.64 5.47 -9.77
C HIS A 70 -9.08 4.79 -8.52
N LEU A 71 -10.00 4.40 -7.63
CA LEU A 71 -9.72 3.52 -6.50
C LEU A 71 -10.32 2.15 -6.77
N TYR A 72 -9.54 1.10 -6.57
CA TYR A 72 -9.97 -0.30 -6.61
C TYR A 72 -9.94 -0.87 -5.21
N ALA A 73 -10.87 -1.74 -4.87
CA ALA A 73 -10.85 -2.48 -3.62
C ALA A 73 -11.32 -3.93 -3.79
N ALA A 74 -10.76 -4.83 -2.97
CA ALA A 74 -11.27 -6.18 -2.84
C ALA A 74 -12.20 -6.31 -1.64
N ILE A 75 -13.39 -6.88 -1.88
CA ILE A 75 -14.36 -7.26 -0.86
C ILE A 75 -14.18 -8.74 -0.56
N ARG A 76 -13.74 -9.03 0.66
CA ARG A 76 -13.29 -10.38 1.07
C ARG A 76 -14.35 -11.21 1.78
N SER A 77 -15.53 -10.65 2.07
CA SER A 77 -16.70 -11.41 2.52
C SER A 77 -17.47 -11.96 1.31
N GLN A 78 -18.15 -13.10 1.47
CA GLN A 78 -18.99 -13.66 0.41
C GLN A 78 -20.24 -12.78 0.14
N PRO A 79 -20.64 -12.59 -1.13
CA PRO A 79 -19.92 -12.97 -2.34
C PRO A 79 -18.64 -12.13 -2.53
N LEU A 80 -17.55 -12.79 -2.93
CA LEU A 80 -16.25 -12.13 -3.15
C LEU A 80 -16.32 -11.21 -4.38
N ARG A 81 -15.86 -9.96 -4.24
CA ARG A 81 -16.01 -8.93 -5.26
C ARG A 81 -14.77 -8.07 -5.43
N LEU A 82 -14.59 -7.55 -6.62
CA LEU A 82 -13.70 -6.45 -6.95
C LEU A 82 -14.55 -5.24 -7.32
N MET A 83 -14.32 -4.12 -6.64
CA MET A 83 -15.04 -2.87 -6.86
C MET A 83 -14.08 -1.79 -7.34
N SER A 84 -14.58 -0.87 -8.15
CA SER A 84 -13.86 0.34 -8.56
C SER A 84 -14.75 1.58 -8.43
N TRP A 85 -14.11 2.70 -8.12
CA TRP A 85 -14.72 4.02 -8.03
C TRP A 85 -13.87 5.02 -8.80
N SER A 86 -14.50 6.00 -9.46
CA SER A 86 -13.82 7.23 -9.84
C SER A 86 -13.70 8.16 -8.62
N ILE A 87 -12.61 8.90 -8.57
CA ILE A 87 -12.32 9.85 -7.49
C ILE A 87 -12.68 11.25 -7.97
N ASP A 88 -13.60 11.92 -7.27
CA ASP A 88 -13.85 13.35 -7.44
C ASP A 88 -12.62 14.13 -6.95
N THR A 89 -11.97 14.88 -7.85
CA THR A 89 -10.71 15.56 -7.54
C THR A 89 -10.89 16.79 -6.65
N GLN A 90 -12.12 17.29 -6.48
CA GLN A 90 -12.40 18.50 -5.70
C GLN A 90 -12.73 18.19 -4.24
N ASN A 91 -13.26 17.01 -3.95
CA ASN A 91 -13.72 16.65 -2.60
C ASN A 91 -13.33 15.22 -2.17
N GLY A 92 -12.68 14.48 -3.06
CA GLY A 92 -12.21 13.11 -2.87
C GLY A 92 -13.32 12.06 -2.86
N ASP A 93 -14.58 12.41 -3.12
CA ASP A 93 -15.69 11.48 -3.06
C ASP A 93 -15.57 10.35 -4.08
N LEU A 94 -16.07 9.17 -3.70
CA LEU A 94 -15.92 7.95 -4.48
C LEU A 94 -17.24 7.64 -5.18
N GLN A 95 -17.26 7.77 -6.51
CA GLN A 95 -18.42 7.45 -7.33
C GLN A 95 -18.24 6.05 -7.93
N GLN A 96 -19.14 5.12 -7.60
CA GLN A 96 -18.97 3.72 -8.00
C GLN A 96 -18.97 3.58 -9.53
N ALA A 97 -17.91 2.99 -10.06
CA ALA A 97 -17.69 2.81 -11.50
C ALA A 97 -17.93 1.38 -11.96
N SER A 98 -17.51 0.38 -11.18
CA SER A 98 -17.78 -1.04 -11.49
C SER A 98 -17.81 -1.93 -10.27
N GLU A 99 -18.50 -3.05 -10.41
CA GLU A 99 -18.46 -4.20 -9.49
C GLU A 99 -18.39 -5.48 -10.32
N THR A 100 -17.51 -6.40 -9.94
CA THR A 100 -17.39 -7.70 -10.60
C THR A 100 -17.05 -8.80 -9.60
N SER A 101 -17.33 -10.05 -9.94
CA SER A 101 -17.00 -11.20 -9.11
C SER A 101 -15.49 -11.39 -9.01
N ALA A 102 -14.98 -11.54 -7.80
CA ALA A 102 -13.61 -11.96 -7.56
C ALA A 102 -13.51 -13.50 -7.63
N ALA A 103 -12.46 -14.01 -8.25
CA ALA A 103 -12.22 -15.45 -8.38
C ALA A 103 -11.69 -16.07 -7.09
N ALA A 104 -11.14 -15.26 -6.17
CA ALA A 104 -10.66 -15.67 -4.85
C ALA A 104 -10.66 -14.49 -3.87
N SER A 105 -10.39 -14.76 -2.59
CA SER A 105 -10.27 -13.72 -1.55
C SER A 105 -8.86 -13.13 -1.59
N TYR A 106 -8.74 -11.84 -1.91
CA TYR A 106 -7.45 -11.18 -2.04
C TYR A 106 -7.12 -10.34 -0.80
N PRO A 107 -6.13 -10.70 0.04
CA PRO A 107 -5.58 -9.79 1.05
C PRO A 107 -4.71 -8.68 0.46
N TYR A 108 -4.36 -8.75 -0.83
CA TYR A 108 -3.57 -7.73 -1.51
C TYR A 108 -3.96 -7.63 -2.99
N ILE A 109 -4.16 -6.40 -3.44
CA ILE A 109 -4.33 -6.07 -4.86
C ILE A 109 -3.35 -4.96 -5.26
N SER A 110 -2.95 -4.93 -6.52
CA SER A 110 -2.17 -3.85 -7.11
C SER A 110 -2.55 -3.63 -8.57
N ILE A 111 -2.23 -2.44 -9.08
CA ILE A 111 -2.28 -2.12 -10.50
C ILE A 111 -0.86 -2.22 -11.08
N ASP A 112 -0.71 -2.75 -12.30
CA ASP A 112 0.59 -2.70 -12.97
C ASP A 112 0.96 -1.26 -13.32
N ALA A 113 2.26 -0.95 -13.40
CA ALA A 113 2.76 0.41 -13.64
C ALA A 113 2.21 1.06 -14.94
N ARG A 114 1.64 0.27 -15.87
CA ARG A 114 1.04 0.75 -17.11
C ARG A 114 -0.49 0.87 -17.08
N GLY A 115 -1.14 0.56 -15.96
CA GLY A 115 -2.60 0.68 -15.80
C GLY A 115 -3.41 -0.31 -16.64
N ARG A 116 -2.82 -1.42 -17.07
CA ARG A 116 -3.43 -2.45 -17.94
C ARG A 116 -4.11 -3.55 -17.14
N PHE A 117 -3.60 -3.85 -15.96
CA PHE A 117 -3.99 -5.01 -15.16
C PHE A 117 -4.15 -4.68 -13.69
N LEU A 118 -5.16 -5.29 -13.08
CA LEU A 118 -5.27 -5.45 -11.63
C LEU A 118 -4.79 -6.86 -11.27
N LEU A 119 -3.79 -6.95 -10.41
CA LEU A 119 -3.25 -8.21 -9.88
C LEU A 119 -3.78 -8.42 -8.47
N GLY A 120 -4.20 -9.65 -8.15
CA GLY A 120 -4.65 -10.04 -6.82
C GLY A 120 -3.90 -11.28 -6.33
N ALA A 121 -3.22 -11.17 -5.19
CA ALA A 121 -2.63 -12.32 -4.49
C ALA A 121 -3.68 -12.90 -3.54
N SER A 122 -3.89 -14.21 -3.58
CA SER A 122 -4.85 -14.93 -2.74
C SER A 122 -4.11 -15.84 -1.78
N TYR A 123 -4.22 -15.53 -0.49
CA TYR A 123 -3.56 -16.27 0.58
C TYR A 123 -4.10 -17.69 0.71
N ASP A 124 -5.41 -17.82 0.89
CA ASP A 124 -6.06 -19.13 1.07
C ASP A 124 -6.18 -19.94 -0.23
N GLY A 125 -5.87 -19.30 -1.37
CA GLY A 125 -6.06 -19.87 -2.70
C GLY A 125 -4.75 -20.24 -3.41
N ASP A 126 -3.60 -19.96 -2.80
CA ASP A 126 -2.26 -20.25 -3.35
C ASP A 126 -2.07 -19.79 -4.80
N VAL A 127 -2.61 -18.61 -5.11
CA VAL A 127 -2.72 -18.12 -6.49
C VAL A 127 -2.57 -16.61 -6.57
N VAL A 128 -1.91 -16.16 -7.64
CA VAL A 128 -2.05 -14.79 -8.14
C VAL A 128 -2.94 -14.80 -9.38
N HIS A 129 -3.97 -13.97 -9.35
CA HIS A 129 -4.83 -13.70 -10.51
C HIS A 129 -4.49 -12.36 -11.16
N VAL A 130 -4.62 -12.30 -12.48
CA VAL A 130 -4.46 -11.07 -13.27
C VAL A 130 -5.77 -10.78 -13.97
N TYR A 131 -6.36 -9.61 -13.71
CA TYR A 131 -7.55 -9.11 -14.38
C TYR A 131 -7.17 -8.02 -15.35
N ARG A 132 -7.78 -8.01 -16.53
CA ARG A 132 -7.62 -6.90 -17.47
C ARG A 132 -8.43 -5.71 -16.99
N LEU A 133 -7.87 -4.51 -17.12
CA LEU A 133 -8.61 -3.26 -17.01
C LEU A 133 -9.05 -2.81 -18.40
N SER A 134 -10.30 -2.35 -18.52
CA SER A 134 -10.77 -1.65 -19.72
C SER A 134 -10.17 -0.24 -19.80
N GLY A 135 -10.30 0.41 -20.96
CA GLY A 135 -9.79 1.78 -21.16
C GLY A 135 -10.45 2.84 -20.27
N ASP A 136 -11.65 2.56 -19.75
CA ASP A 136 -12.37 3.37 -18.76
C ASP A 136 -12.14 2.88 -17.31
N GLY A 137 -11.11 2.07 -17.06
CA GLY A 137 -10.68 1.68 -15.72
C GLY A 137 -11.51 0.59 -15.05
N LYS A 138 -12.44 -0.09 -15.73
CA LYS A 138 -13.24 -1.17 -15.13
C LYS A 138 -12.48 -2.48 -15.10
N VAL A 139 -12.72 -3.29 -14.07
CA VAL A 139 -12.16 -4.65 -13.96
C VAL A 139 -12.96 -5.62 -14.82
N ILE A 140 -12.30 -6.29 -15.76
CA ILE A 140 -12.90 -7.29 -16.65
C ILE A 140 -12.70 -8.69 -16.04
N ALA A 141 -13.82 -9.36 -15.74
CA ALA A 141 -13.83 -10.76 -15.29
C ALA A 141 -14.25 -11.72 -16.43
N PRO A 142 -13.83 -13.00 -16.40
CA PRO A 142 -12.93 -13.64 -15.42
C PRO A 142 -11.46 -13.13 -15.55
N PRO A 143 -10.56 -13.46 -14.59
CA PRO A 143 -9.15 -13.12 -14.74
C PRO A 143 -8.57 -13.71 -16.03
N VAL A 144 -7.69 -12.95 -16.69
CA VAL A 144 -7.00 -13.37 -17.92
C VAL A 144 -5.85 -14.33 -17.67
N ALA A 145 -5.33 -14.38 -16.43
CA ALA A 145 -4.31 -15.34 -16.02
C ALA A 145 -4.44 -15.72 -14.55
N ALA A 146 -3.95 -16.92 -14.23
CA ALA A 146 -3.81 -17.45 -12.88
C ALA A 146 -2.43 -18.11 -12.77
N TYR A 147 -1.68 -17.81 -11.70
CA TYR A 147 -0.38 -18.42 -11.42
C TYR A 147 -0.39 -19.06 -10.05
N LYS A 148 -0.16 -20.37 -9.98
CA LYS A 148 -0.05 -21.10 -8.71
C LYS A 148 1.24 -20.73 -8.00
N THR A 149 1.16 -20.22 -6.78
CA THR A 149 2.30 -19.66 -6.05
C THR A 149 2.93 -20.63 -5.06
N GLY A 150 2.20 -21.69 -4.71
CA GLY A 150 2.43 -22.42 -3.47
C GLY A 150 1.79 -21.72 -2.28
N HIS A 151 1.91 -22.33 -1.10
CA HIS A 151 1.16 -21.96 0.11
C HIS A 151 1.24 -20.46 0.43
N ALA A 152 0.09 -19.81 0.62
CA ALA A 152 -0.07 -18.50 1.23
C ALA A 152 0.58 -17.31 0.50
N ALA A 153 0.15 -17.02 -0.74
CA ALA A 153 0.50 -15.77 -1.44
C ALA A 153 -0.12 -14.55 -0.73
N HIS A 154 0.73 -13.64 -0.25
CA HIS A 154 0.27 -12.53 0.58
C HIS A 154 0.29 -11.18 -0.14
N SER A 155 1.20 -10.95 -1.08
CA SER A 155 1.22 -9.70 -1.86
C SER A 155 1.69 -9.89 -3.28
N VAL A 156 1.35 -8.94 -4.16
CA VAL A 156 1.88 -8.87 -5.52
C VAL A 156 2.08 -7.41 -5.92
N ILE A 157 3.30 -7.06 -6.35
CA ILE A 157 3.64 -5.73 -6.90
C ILE A 157 4.31 -5.87 -8.25
N THR A 158 4.36 -4.80 -9.04
CA THR A 158 5.09 -4.77 -10.31
C THR A 158 6.30 -3.84 -10.23
N ASP A 159 7.26 -4.03 -11.13
CA ASP A 159 8.35 -3.09 -11.34
C ASP A 159 7.85 -1.82 -12.07
N ALA A 160 8.67 -0.76 -12.06
CA ALA A 160 8.30 0.50 -12.70
C ALA A 160 8.07 0.39 -14.22
N THR A 161 8.55 -0.67 -14.88
CA THR A 161 8.31 -0.90 -16.30
C THR A 161 7.03 -1.68 -16.59
N GLY A 162 6.38 -2.27 -15.58
CA GLY A 162 5.20 -3.13 -15.72
C GLY A 162 5.47 -4.43 -16.48
N GLN A 163 6.71 -4.92 -16.48
CA GLN A 163 7.13 -6.15 -17.18
C GLN A 163 7.45 -7.29 -16.21
N SER A 164 7.69 -6.98 -14.94
CA SER A 164 7.93 -7.97 -13.90
C SER A 164 6.94 -7.81 -12.76
N ALA A 165 6.47 -8.93 -12.23
CA ALA A 165 5.67 -9.01 -11.02
C ALA A 165 6.43 -9.80 -9.94
N TYR A 166 6.33 -9.32 -8.69
CA TYR A 166 6.98 -9.92 -7.53
C TYR A 166 5.94 -10.25 -6.47
N VAL A 167 5.97 -11.49 -5.99
CA VAL A 167 4.94 -12.03 -5.08
C VAL A 167 5.59 -12.37 -3.74
N GLY A 168 5.16 -11.71 -2.67
CA GLY A 168 5.52 -12.15 -1.32
C GLY A 168 4.70 -13.39 -0.96
N ASN A 169 5.38 -14.53 -0.80
CA ASN A 169 4.76 -15.82 -0.57
C ASN A 169 5.09 -16.33 0.83
N LEU A 170 4.18 -16.10 1.77
CA LEU A 170 4.41 -16.28 3.20
C LEU A 170 4.68 -17.73 3.54
N GLY A 171 3.88 -18.64 3.01
CA GLY A 171 3.91 -20.07 3.37
C GLY A 171 5.11 -20.84 2.84
N THR A 172 5.94 -20.23 1.99
CA THR A 172 7.12 -20.89 1.39
C THR A 172 8.42 -20.13 1.60
N ASP A 173 8.40 -19.05 2.40
CA ASP A 173 9.55 -18.17 2.65
C ASP A 173 10.22 -17.68 1.36
N ARG A 174 9.42 -17.30 0.36
CA ARG A 174 9.91 -16.91 -0.98
C ARG A 174 9.34 -15.59 -1.44
N VAL A 175 10.15 -14.89 -2.23
CA VAL A 175 9.66 -13.88 -3.17
C VAL A 175 9.65 -14.50 -4.56
N LEU A 176 8.47 -14.68 -5.15
CA LEU A 176 8.35 -15.13 -6.54
C LEU A 176 8.70 -13.97 -7.48
N GLN A 177 9.29 -14.29 -8.63
CA GLN A 177 9.71 -13.34 -9.65
C GLN A 177 9.20 -13.80 -11.01
N LEU A 178 8.29 -13.03 -11.60
CA LEU A 178 7.52 -13.42 -12.77
C LEU A 178 7.60 -12.33 -13.85
N ASN A 179 7.64 -12.71 -15.12
CA ASN A 179 7.34 -11.80 -16.22
C ASN A 179 5.83 -11.58 -16.29
N LEU A 180 5.41 -10.34 -16.53
CA LEU A 180 4.04 -9.96 -16.85
C LEU A 180 3.97 -9.57 -18.33
N THR A 181 3.39 -10.44 -19.15
CA THR A 181 3.33 -10.28 -20.60
C THR A 181 2.18 -9.36 -21.04
N GLY A 182 2.16 -8.96 -22.32
CA GLY A 182 1.16 -8.03 -22.86
C GLY A 182 -0.29 -8.54 -22.81
N ASP A 183 -0.47 -9.85 -22.84
CA ASP A 183 -1.76 -10.54 -22.69
C ASP A 183 -2.17 -10.73 -21.21
N GLY A 184 -1.27 -10.45 -20.26
CA GLY A 184 -1.50 -10.60 -18.82
C GLY A 184 -0.99 -11.92 -18.24
N SER A 185 -0.40 -12.80 -19.06
CA SER A 185 0.17 -14.06 -18.59
C SER A 185 1.36 -13.83 -17.65
N LEU A 186 1.52 -14.73 -16.68
CA LEU A 186 2.61 -14.74 -15.72
C LEU A 186 3.53 -15.93 -15.98
N THR A 187 4.82 -15.68 -16.22
CA THR A 187 5.82 -16.75 -16.45
C THR A 187 7.02 -16.56 -15.54
N PRO A 188 7.64 -17.64 -15.02
CA PRO A 188 8.76 -17.50 -14.09
C PRO A 188 9.96 -16.80 -14.72
N ILE A 189 10.61 -15.93 -13.95
CA ILE A 189 11.95 -15.41 -14.25
C ILE A 189 12.97 -16.36 -13.62
N ALA A 190 13.86 -16.93 -14.43
CA ALA A 190 14.82 -17.95 -13.99
C ALA A 190 14.12 -19.13 -13.28
N SER A 191 14.51 -19.45 -12.04
CA SER A 191 13.86 -20.49 -11.20
C SER A 191 12.45 -20.12 -10.74
N GLY A 192 12.00 -18.88 -10.96
CA GLY A 192 10.68 -18.38 -10.60
C GLY A 192 10.59 -17.76 -9.21
N TYR A 193 11.63 -17.89 -8.37
CA TYR A 193 11.65 -17.32 -7.02
C TYR A 193 13.08 -17.08 -6.50
N VAL A 194 13.16 -16.34 -5.40
CA VAL A 194 14.34 -16.25 -4.54
C VAL A 194 13.89 -16.50 -3.10
N ASP A 195 14.65 -17.32 -2.36
CA ASP A 195 14.35 -17.60 -0.96
C ASP A 195 14.67 -16.38 -0.07
N THR A 196 13.84 -16.18 0.94
CA THR A 196 14.10 -15.33 2.10
C THR A 196 14.61 -16.17 3.26
N GLU A 197 14.99 -15.54 4.37
CA GLU A 197 15.32 -16.28 5.60
C GLU A 197 14.22 -17.28 6.00
N ALA A 198 14.63 -18.47 6.46
CA ALA A 198 13.71 -19.53 6.83
C ALA A 198 12.81 -19.11 8.02
N GLY A 199 11.51 -19.39 7.92
CA GLY A 199 10.51 -18.98 8.89
C GLY A 199 10.21 -17.47 8.87
N ASN A 200 10.74 -16.69 7.93
CA ASN A 200 10.52 -15.26 7.91
C ASN A 200 9.09 -14.89 7.50
N GLY A 201 8.50 -15.65 6.59
CA GLY A 201 7.13 -15.48 6.08
C GLY A 201 6.99 -14.27 5.16
N ALA A 202 7.60 -14.30 3.98
CA ALA A 202 7.62 -13.20 3.02
C ALA A 202 6.22 -12.59 2.77
N ARG A 203 6.02 -11.33 3.18
CA ARG A 203 4.71 -10.68 3.23
C ARG A 203 4.58 -9.59 2.18
N HIS A 204 4.80 -8.31 2.55
CA HIS A 204 4.69 -7.17 1.64
C HIS A 204 6.06 -6.76 1.10
N SER A 205 6.07 -6.21 -0.11
CA SER A 205 7.27 -5.69 -0.76
C SER A 205 7.11 -4.22 -1.14
N VAL A 206 8.22 -3.49 -1.17
CA VAL A 206 8.31 -2.14 -1.76
C VAL A 206 9.48 -2.07 -2.74
N MET A 207 9.25 -1.43 -3.89
CA MET A 207 10.29 -1.15 -4.90
C MET A 207 10.91 0.22 -4.61
N SER A 208 12.23 0.35 -4.77
CA SER A 208 12.90 1.65 -4.70
C SER A 208 12.48 2.52 -5.90
N PRO A 209 12.42 3.86 -5.75
CA PRO A 209 11.99 4.76 -6.83
C PRO A 209 12.83 4.68 -8.11
N ASP A 210 14.12 4.31 -7.98
CA ASP A 210 15.04 4.09 -9.10
C ASP A 210 14.92 2.68 -9.72
N ASN A 211 13.96 1.86 -9.23
CA ASN A 211 13.67 0.51 -9.69
C ASN A 211 14.85 -0.47 -9.58
N ARG A 212 15.84 -0.18 -8.71
CA ARG A 212 17.06 -0.97 -8.51
C ARG A 212 16.98 -1.98 -7.37
N TYR A 213 16.16 -1.72 -6.36
CA TYR A 213 16.06 -2.56 -5.18
C TYR A 213 14.62 -2.85 -4.82
N LEU A 214 14.36 -4.08 -4.40
CA LEU A 214 13.11 -4.50 -3.78
C LEU A 214 13.39 -4.90 -2.33
N TYR A 215 12.56 -4.44 -1.41
CA TYR A 215 12.62 -4.82 0.00
C TYR A 215 11.35 -5.56 0.35
N ASN A 216 11.48 -6.79 0.87
CA ASN A 216 10.36 -7.57 1.37
C ASN A 216 10.44 -7.69 2.89
N VAL A 217 9.33 -7.44 3.59
CA VAL A 217 9.23 -7.73 5.03
C VAL A 217 8.59 -9.10 5.24
N GLY A 218 9.20 -9.93 6.09
CA GLY A 218 8.58 -11.17 6.55
C GLY A 218 7.65 -10.95 7.74
N GLU A 219 6.44 -11.52 7.71
CA GLU A 219 5.42 -11.39 8.77
C GLU A 219 5.88 -11.99 10.10
N MET A 220 6.55 -13.13 10.04
CA MET A 220 6.84 -13.98 11.20
C MET A 220 8.23 -13.71 11.78
N GLY A 221 9.23 -13.52 10.93
CA GLY A 221 10.58 -13.16 11.36
C GLY A 221 10.75 -11.66 11.57
N GLY A 222 9.93 -10.84 10.89
CA GLY A 222 10.11 -9.39 10.84
C GLY A 222 11.41 -8.97 10.12
N ILE A 223 12.06 -9.90 9.43
CA ILE A 223 13.33 -9.67 8.74
C ILE A 223 13.00 -9.00 7.40
N ILE A 224 13.68 -7.88 7.13
CA ILE A 224 13.61 -7.21 5.83
C ILE A 224 14.68 -7.83 4.93
N THR A 225 14.27 -8.44 3.83
CA THR A 225 15.18 -8.95 2.80
C THR A 225 15.30 -7.93 1.67
N GLN A 226 16.52 -7.48 1.37
CA GLN A 226 16.82 -6.65 0.20
C GLN A 226 17.23 -7.54 -0.97
N PHE A 227 16.65 -7.22 -2.12
CA PHE A 227 17.01 -7.78 -3.39
C PHE A 227 17.51 -6.66 -4.32
N GLN A 228 18.63 -6.90 -5.01
CA GLN A 228 18.99 -6.11 -6.17
C GLN A 228 18.21 -6.63 -7.38
N ARG A 229 17.55 -5.72 -8.08
CA ARG A 229 16.83 -6.01 -9.31
C ARG A 229 17.77 -5.90 -10.51
N GLN A 230 17.87 -6.98 -11.28
CA GLN A 230 18.60 -7.03 -12.53
C GLN A 230 17.77 -6.43 -13.68
N LYS A 231 18.44 -6.08 -14.79
CA LYS A 231 17.77 -5.46 -15.95
C LYS A 231 16.65 -6.32 -16.54
N ASN A 232 16.79 -7.64 -16.49
CA ASN A 232 15.78 -8.61 -16.93
C ASN A 232 14.67 -8.88 -15.89
N GLY A 233 14.65 -8.12 -14.79
CA GLY A 233 13.69 -8.30 -13.71
C GLY A 233 14.05 -9.37 -12.68
N ALA A 234 15.10 -10.15 -12.89
CA ALA A 234 15.55 -11.14 -11.90
C ALA A 234 16.00 -10.44 -10.61
N LEU A 235 15.78 -11.08 -9.47
CA LEU A 235 16.19 -10.62 -8.16
C LEU A 235 17.45 -11.36 -7.71
N THR A 236 18.37 -10.64 -7.09
CA THR A 236 19.52 -11.20 -6.37
C THR A 236 19.40 -10.78 -4.91
N LYS A 237 19.30 -11.74 -3.98
CA LYS A 237 19.33 -11.44 -2.54
C LYS A 237 20.68 -10.82 -2.19
N VAL A 238 20.68 -9.65 -1.56
CA VAL A 238 21.92 -8.90 -1.25
C VAL A 238 22.17 -8.74 0.24
N ALA A 239 21.12 -8.64 1.05
CA ALA A 239 21.24 -8.51 2.50
C ALA A 239 19.91 -8.74 3.21
N GLU A 240 19.99 -9.03 4.49
CA GLU A 240 18.86 -9.23 5.41
C GLU A 240 19.09 -8.39 6.67
N TRP A 241 18.04 -7.72 7.15
CA TRP A 241 18.07 -6.95 8.39
C TRP A 241 17.03 -7.52 9.35
N PRO A 242 17.46 -8.07 10.49
CA PRO A 242 16.55 -8.52 11.53
C PRO A 242 15.64 -7.39 12.00
N ASN A 243 14.46 -7.77 12.49
CA ASN A 243 13.58 -6.81 13.12
C ASN A 243 14.23 -6.25 14.39
N ALA A 244 14.64 -4.98 14.38
CA ALA A 244 15.18 -4.33 15.57
C ALA A 244 14.15 -4.26 16.73
N VAL A 245 12.85 -4.36 16.41
CA VAL A 245 11.74 -4.36 17.38
C VAL A 245 11.70 -5.66 18.19
N ALA A 246 12.11 -6.80 17.62
CA ALA A 246 11.92 -8.09 18.28
C ALA A 246 12.61 -8.16 19.65
N ALA A 247 13.86 -7.71 19.72
CA ALA A 247 14.62 -7.70 20.97
C ALA A 247 14.11 -6.63 21.96
N GLN A 248 13.87 -5.41 21.48
CA GLN A 248 13.42 -4.28 22.32
C GLN A 248 12.06 -4.54 22.98
N TYR A 249 11.16 -5.24 22.30
CA TYR A 249 9.80 -5.51 22.77
C TYR A 249 9.60 -6.97 23.23
N HIS A 250 10.69 -7.73 23.39
CA HIS A 250 10.70 -9.13 23.85
C HIS A 250 9.73 -10.03 23.07
N LEU A 251 9.64 -9.83 21.76
CA LEU A 251 8.76 -10.60 20.90
C LEU A 251 9.41 -11.93 20.54
N GLN A 252 8.67 -13.02 20.67
CA GLN A 252 9.07 -14.31 20.15
C GLN A 252 8.88 -14.38 18.63
N HIS A 253 9.59 -15.31 17.99
CA HIS A 253 9.40 -15.59 16.57
C HIS A 253 7.91 -15.86 16.25
N GLY A 254 7.46 -15.28 15.14
CA GLY A 254 6.10 -15.38 14.64
C GLY A 254 5.71 -16.79 14.22
N ARG A 255 4.42 -16.94 13.90
CA ARG A 255 3.84 -18.14 13.33
C ARG A 255 2.71 -17.72 12.40
N GLU A 256 2.43 -18.55 11.40
CA GLU A 256 1.26 -18.42 10.57
C GLU A 256 0.00 -18.47 11.45
N ARG A 257 -0.98 -17.60 11.14
CA ARG A 257 -2.19 -17.42 11.95
C ARG A 257 -3.42 -17.87 11.16
N LEU A 258 -3.82 -19.12 11.39
CA LEU A 258 -5.05 -19.70 10.84
C LEU A 258 -6.29 -19.16 11.56
N ALA A 259 -7.50 -19.51 11.09
CA ALA A 259 -8.76 -18.95 11.57
C ALA A 259 -9.03 -19.18 13.07
N ASP A 260 -8.46 -20.23 13.66
CA ASP A 260 -8.56 -20.63 15.07
C ASP A 260 -7.32 -20.26 15.90
N TYR A 261 -6.42 -19.43 15.34
CA TYR A 261 -5.18 -19.04 16.01
C TYR A 261 -5.45 -18.37 17.37
N SER A 262 -5.01 -19.05 18.42
CA SER A 262 -5.02 -18.55 19.79
C SER A 262 -3.65 -18.80 20.41
N ASP A 263 -2.87 -17.73 20.56
CA ASP A 263 -1.57 -17.76 21.21
C ASP A 263 -1.42 -16.49 22.05
N PRO A 264 -1.31 -16.59 23.39
CA PRO A 264 -1.10 -15.43 24.25
C PRO A 264 0.33 -14.90 24.18
N THR A 265 1.26 -15.63 23.56
CA THR A 265 2.66 -15.24 23.41
C THR A 265 2.76 -13.96 22.57
N PRO A 266 3.44 -12.90 23.05
CA PRO A 266 3.79 -11.75 22.23
C PRO A 266 4.75 -12.19 21.11
N ARG A 267 4.20 -12.44 19.92
CA ARG A 267 4.96 -12.87 18.74
C ARG A 267 5.11 -11.75 17.74
N ILE A 268 6.22 -11.74 17.01
CA ILE A 268 6.41 -10.87 15.85
C ILE A 268 5.24 -11.05 14.89
N TRP A 269 4.70 -9.91 14.45
CA TRP A 269 3.62 -9.85 13.48
C TRP A 269 3.75 -8.61 12.59
N ALA A 270 4.88 -8.56 11.86
CA ALA A 270 5.14 -7.48 10.93
C ALA A 270 4.06 -7.45 9.83
N ALA A 271 3.72 -6.25 9.34
CA ALA A 271 2.68 -6.09 8.34
C ALA A 271 3.17 -5.33 7.12
N ASP A 272 3.05 -4.01 7.10
CA ASP A 272 3.23 -3.24 5.89
C ASP A 272 4.66 -2.68 5.80
N ILE A 273 5.10 -2.40 4.57
CA ILE A 273 6.41 -1.80 4.28
C ILE A 273 6.22 -0.71 3.23
N ARG A 274 6.68 0.50 3.54
CA ARG A 274 6.56 1.67 2.64
C ARG A 274 7.88 2.43 2.58
N MET A 275 8.13 3.06 1.43
CA MET A 275 9.32 3.87 1.20
C MET A 275 8.90 5.30 0.84
N THR A 276 9.64 6.29 1.31
CA THR A 276 9.42 7.67 0.88
C THR A 276 9.70 7.83 -0.62
N PRO A 277 8.99 8.72 -1.34
CA PRO A 277 9.15 8.89 -2.80
C PRO A 277 10.57 9.23 -3.27
N ASN A 278 11.37 9.87 -2.42
CA ASN A 278 12.78 10.17 -2.68
C ASN A 278 13.74 8.99 -2.36
N GLY A 279 13.22 7.84 -1.93
CA GLY A 279 14.00 6.64 -1.64
C GLY A 279 14.86 6.68 -0.38
N ARG A 280 14.79 7.75 0.44
CA ARG A 280 15.73 7.96 1.57
C ARG A 280 15.33 7.23 2.84
N PHE A 281 14.04 6.97 3.05
CA PHE A 281 13.51 6.36 4.26
C PHE A 281 12.54 5.24 3.94
N LEU A 282 12.57 4.18 4.75
CA LEU A 282 11.70 3.02 4.68
C LEU A 282 11.08 2.77 6.05
N TYR A 283 9.81 2.41 6.09
CA TYR A 283 9.04 2.20 7.31
C TYR A 283 8.33 0.85 7.28
N VAL A 284 8.33 0.17 8.42
CA VAL A 284 7.70 -1.14 8.61
C VAL A 284 6.78 -1.11 9.83
N THR A 285 5.56 -1.64 9.70
CA THR A 285 4.65 -1.78 10.84
C THR A 285 4.83 -3.12 11.55
N GLU A 286 4.66 -3.13 12.87
CA GLU A 286 4.65 -4.35 13.70
C GLU A 286 3.39 -4.35 14.57
N ARG A 287 2.51 -5.35 14.34
CA ARG A 287 1.16 -5.38 14.89
C ARG A 287 1.11 -5.69 16.38
N THR A 288 2.00 -6.53 16.89
CA THR A 288 1.95 -6.99 18.29
C THR A 288 2.39 -5.89 19.26
N SER A 289 3.50 -5.22 18.97
CA SER A 289 4.03 -4.09 19.74
C SER A 289 3.34 -2.76 19.43
N SER A 290 2.52 -2.70 18.37
CA SER A 290 1.86 -1.48 17.88
C SER A 290 2.85 -0.37 17.56
N THR A 291 3.84 -0.70 16.71
CA THR A 291 4.92 0.22 16.35
C THR A 291 5.10 0.37 14.85
N VAL A 292 5.74 1.47 14.46
CA VAL A 292 6.38 1.66 13.16
C VAL A 292 7.87 1.83 13.38
N SER A 293 8.68 1.01 12.71
CA SER A 293 10.14 1.17 12.65
C SER A 293 10.57 1.87 11.38
N GLY A 294 11.49 2.83 11.51
CA GLY A 294 12.04 3.60 10.40
C GLY A 294 13.51 3.24 10.13
N TYR A 295 13.86 3.18 8.85
CA TYR A 295 15.20 2.89 8.37
C TYR A 295 15.64 3.96 7.38
N ARG A 296 16.91 4.36 7.45
CA ARG A 296 17.59 5.12 6.41
C ARG A 296 18.07 4.16 5.34
N VAL A 297 17.84 4.52 4.08
CA VAL A 297 18.32 3.76 2.92
C VAL A 297 19.57 4.44 2.39
N ASN A 298 20.69 3.71 2.34
CA ASN A 298 21.88 4.16 1.65
C ASN A 298 21.59 4.24 0.14
N GLN A 299 21.76 5.43 -0.46
CA GLN A 299 21.39 5.66 -1.87
C GLN A 299 22.32 4.98 -2.88
N GLN A 300 23.50 4.52 -2.46
CA GLN A 300 24.46 3.87 -3.35
C GLN A 300 24.18 2.37 -3.46
N ASP A 301 24.04 1.70 -2.31
CA ASP A 301 23.93 0.24 -2.20
C ASP A 301 22.59 -0.27 -1.64
N GLY A 302 21.69 0.63 -1.25
CA GLY A 302 20.37 0.32 -0.69
C GLY A 302 20.37 -0.22 0.74
N LYS A 303 21.53 -0.26 1.41
CA LYS A 303 21.57 -0.81 2.78
C LYS A 303 20.72 -0.02 3.75
N LEU A 304 20.07 -0.75 4.66
CA LEU A 304 19.23 -0.18 5.70
C LEU A 304 20.04 0.11 6.97
N SER A 305 19.73 1.23 7.61
CA SER A 305 20.22 1.57 8.95
C SER A 305 19.04 2.03 9.81
N LEU A 306 18.84 1.40 10.96
CA LEU A 306 17.73 1.74 11.86
C LEU A 306 17.83 3.21 12.31
N ILE A 307 16.71 3.92 12.22
CA ILE A 307 16.54 5.27 12.75
C ILE A 307 15.91 5.20 14.14
N GLY A 308 14.86 4.39 14.29
CA GLY A 308 14.13 4.23 15.53
C GLY A 308 12.84 3.44 15.34
N SER A 309 12.13 3.21 16.44
CA SER A 309 10.79 2.62 16.48
C SER A 309 9.87 3.48 17.32
N TRP A 310 8.66 3.73 16.83
CA TRP A 310 7.69 4.63 17.45
C TRP A 310 6.36 3.91 17.68
N SER A 311 5.78 4.08 18.86
CA SER A 311 4.41 3.63 19.12
C SER A 311 3.42 4.41 18.25
N VAL A 312 2.47 3.67 17.68
CA VAL A 312 1.42 4.19 16.81
C VAL A 312 0.07 3.58 17.20
N GLU A 313 -0.92 3.71 16.33
CA GLU A 313 -2.26 3.14 16.41
C GLU A 313 -2.19 1.64 16.71
N LYS A 314 -3.11 1.15 17.56
CA LYS A 314 -3.08 -0.23 18.05
C LYS A 314 -3.24 -1.23 16.90
N GLN A 315 -2.31 -2.19 16.81
CA GLN A 315 -2.26 -3.22 15.78
C GLN A 315 -2.14 -2.64 14.34
N PRO A 316 -1.07 -1.88 14.03
CA PRO A 316 -0.93 -1.16 12.77
C PRO A 316 -0.71 -2.12 11.59
N ARG A 317 -1.74 -2.28 10.75
CA ARG A 317 -1.69 -3.18 9.59
C ARG A 317 -1.43 -2.46 8.27
N GLY A 318 -1.86 -1.20 8.15
CA GLY A 318 -1.72 -0.42 6.93
C GLY A 318 -1.08 0.93 7.22
N ILE A 319 -0.10 1.30 6.40
CA ILE A 319 0.47 2.64 6.37
C ILE A 319 0.55 3.15 4.93
N ALA A 320 0.50 4.47 4.77
CA ALA A 320 0.78 5.14 3.51
C ALA A 320 1.61 6.41 3.74
N ILE A 321 2.37 6.81 2.72
CA ILE A 321 3.21 8.00 2.76
C ILE A 321 2.72 8.94 1.66
N THR A 322 2.59 10.22 1.97
CA THR A 322 2.15 11.23 0.99
C THR A 322 3.12 11.31 -0.20
N PRO A 323 2.65 11.70 -1.40
CA PRO A 323 3.49 11.82 -2.60
C PRO A 323 4.67 12.78 -2.46
N ASP A 324 4.59 13.76 -1.54
CA ASP A 324 5.67 14.68 -1.21
C ASP A 324 6.64 14.13 -0.13
N GLY A 325 6.34 12.97 0.45
CA GLY A 325 7.13 12.31 1.49
C GLY A 325 7.11 13.02 2.85
N ARG A 326 6.21 13.98 3.10
CA ARG A 326 6.15 14.74 4.36
C ARG A 326 5.36 14.06 5.46
N TRP A 327 4.36 13.26 5.11
CA TRP A 327 3.44 12.65 6.07
C TRP A 327 3.37 11.14 5.91
N LEU A 328 3.37 10.43 7.04
CA LEU A 328 2.99 9.03 7.13
C LEU A 328 1.64 8.94 7.82
N ILE A 329 0.71 8.20 7.24
CA ILE A 329 -0.58 7.86 7.84
C ILE A 329 -0.51 6.41 8.31
N ALA A 330 -0.94 6.14 9.54
CA ALA A 330 -0.98 4.81 10.12
C ALA A 330 -2.39 4.46 10.63
N SER A 331 -2.88 3.30 10.21
CA SER A 331 -4.13 2.73 10.66
C SER A 331 -3.90 1.39 11.34
N GLY A 332 -4.68 1.13 12.40
CA GLY A 332 -4.57 -0.09 13.19
C GLY A 332 -5.89 -0.81 13.37
N GLU A 333 -5.86 -2.14 13.23
CA GLU A 333 -7.04 -3.03 13.25
C GLU A 333 -7.84 -2.93 14.57
N LYS A 334 -7.17 -2.54 15.66
CA LYS A 334 -7.78 -2.38 17.00
C LYS A 334 -7.77 -0.94 17.50
N SER A 335 -7.51 0.02 16.61
CA SER A 335 -7.58 1.44 16.93
C SER A 335 -9.02 1.95 16.74
N GLN A 336 -9.33 3.08 17.38
CA GLN A 336 -10.55 3.86 17.12
C GLN A 336 -10.23 5.14 16.35
N VAL A 337 -8.96 5.33 16.00
CA VAL A 337 -8.46 6.47 15.24
C VAL A 337 -7.43 6.02 14.21
N THR A 338 -7.35 6.75 13.09
CA THR A 338 -6.20 6.76 12.20
C THR A 338 -5.30 7.95 12.54
N GLY A 339 -3.98 7.78 12.48
CA GLY A 339 -3.00 8.79 12.89
C GLY A 339 -2.19 9.32 11.73
N SER A 340 -1.76 10.58 11.87
CA SER A 340 -0.81 11.21 10.95
C SER A 340 0.49 11.58 11.67
N TYR A 341 1.60 11.39 10.98
CA TYR A 341 2.95 11.55 11.51
C TYR A 341 3.81 12.34 10.53
N ALA A 342 4.40 13.44 10.98
CA ALA A 342 5.40 14.19 10.22
C ALA A 342 6.66 13.35 10.05
N ILE A 343 7.16 13.25 8.83
CA ILE A 343 8.45 12.65 8.50
C ILE A 343 9.50 13.76 8.49
N SER A 344 10.47 13.69 9.39
CA SER A 344 11.64 14.58 9.35
C SER A 344 12.43 14.36 8.07
N GLN A 345 12.44 15.33 7.15
CA GLN A 345 13.14 15.22 5.87
C GLN A 345 14.66 15.05 6.00
N ARG A 346 15.24 15.40 7.15
CA ARG A 346 16.66 15.19 7.45
C ARG A 346 16.93 13.81 8.03
N SER A 347 16.12 13.40 9.01
CA SER A 347 16.44 12.26 9.87
C SER A 347 15.60 11.01 9.61
N GLY A 348 14.41 11.15 9.04
CA GLY A 348 13.39 10.10 8.92
C GLY A 348 12.67 9.79 10.24
N VAL A 349 12.88 10.60 11.28
CA VAL A 349 12.14 10.46 12.55
C VAL A 349 10.67 10.83 12.34
N LEU A 350 9.78 10.00 12.90
CA LEU A 350 8.34 10.26 12.95
C LEU A 350 7.96 11.11 14.16
N LYS A 351 7.11 12.11 13.95
CA LYS A 351 6.47 12.88 15.02
C LYS A 351 4.97 12.93 14.78
N ARG A 352 4.18 12.45 15.73
CA ARG A 352 2.71 12.50 15.64
C ARG A 352 2.23 13.95 15.46
N ALA A 353 1.31 14.14 14.52
CA ALA A 353 0.81 15.45 14.11
C ALA A 353 -0.70 15.58 14.32
N GLY A 354 -1.46 14.52 14.06
CA GLY A 354 -2.89 14.51 14.24
C GLY A 354 -3.47 13.10 14.28
N SER A 355 -4.79 13.05 14.42
CA SER A 355 -5.59 11.84 14.23
C SER A 355 -7.04 12.19 13.98
N ALA A 356 -7.75 11.27 13.34
CA ALA A 356 -9.18 11.36 13.13
C ALA A 356 -9.86 10.03 13.50
N PRO A 357 -11.16 10.05 13.88
CA PRO A 357 -11.93 8.83 14.12
C PRO A 357 -11.90 7.90 12.91
N VAL A 358 -11.90 6.58 13.15
CA VAL A 358 -12.01 5.55 12.12
C VAL A 358 -12.90 4.42 12.63
N GLY A 359 -13.51 3.69 11.71
CA GLY A 359 -14.35 2.54 11.94
C GLY A 359 -13.59 1.27 12.34
N GLY A 360 -14.33 0.18 12.50
CA GLY A 360 -13.83 -1.10 12.98
C GLY A 360 -12.91 -1.82 11.98
N ASP A 361 -11.83 -2.42 12.50
CA ASP A 361 -10.85 -3.20 11.72
C ASP A 361 -10.26 -2.38 10.55
N ALA A 362 -9.76 -1.18 10.89
CA ALA A 362 -9.19 -0.26 9.94
C ALA A 362 -7.77 -0.70 9.50
N ASN A 363 -7.63 -1.21 8.28
CA ASN A 363 -6.49 -2.08 7.95
C ASN A 363 -5.77 -1.85 6.61
N TRP A 364 -6.20 -0.86 5.83
CA TRP A 364 -5.50 -0.40 4.63
C TRP A 364 -5.57 1.11 4.51
N VAL A 365 -4.51 1.73 4.00
CA VAL A 365 -4.46 3.19 3.79
C VAL A 365 -3.98 3.47 2.37
N THR A 366 -4.66 4.38 1.69
CA THR A 366 -4.31 4.90 0.36
C THR A 366 -4.39 6.42 0.39
N ILE A 367 -3.53 7.10 -0.38
CA ILE A 367 -3.45 8.57 -0.42
C ILE A 367 -3.40 9.04 -1.87
N VAL A 368 -4.18 10.06 -2.20
CA VAL A 368 -4.12 10.79 -3.49
C VAL A 368 -3.88 12.26 -3.25
N SER A 369 -3.30 12.94 -4.23
CA SER A 369 -3.13 14.39 -4.22
C SER A 369 -3.34 14.93 -5.62
N PHE A 370 -4.16 15.97 -5.75
CA PHE A 370 -4.54 16.60 -7.02
C PHE A 370 -4.02 18.02 -7.13
#